data_AF-A0A974V0W3-F1
#
_entry.id   AF-A0A974V0W3-F1
#
_cell.length_a   1.000
_cell.length_b   1.000
_cell.length_c   1.000
_cell.angle_alpha   90.00
_cell.angle_beta   90.00
_cell.angle_gamma   90.00
#
_symmetry.space_group_name_H-M   'P 1'
#
loop_
_entity.id
_entity.type
_entity.pdbx_description
1 polymer ?
#
loop_
_entity_poly.entity_id
_entity_poly.type
_entity_poly.pdbx_seq_one_letter_code
_entity_poly.pdbx_strand_id
1 'polypeptide(L)'
;MRKGFEVCGACGRSVVTDPVFPDGRTTRGNLIAGQIIDALCAAAGNQLRVAGRPDGFTVSMPGRQPVPCATVADVWSTVLAAAPATTVAPTAELAARYRTESRLVGAIVTVATAVRGNR
;
A
#
# COMPACT_ATOMS: atom_id res chain seq x y z
N MET A 1 17.79 -6.66 -16.09
CA MET A 1 17.21 -6.15 -14.83
C MET A 1 16.60 -7.33 -14.08
N ARG A 2 17.25 -7.82 -13.01
CA ARG A 2 16.67 -8.91 -12.20
C ARG A 2 15.62 -8.27 -11.27
N LYS A 3 14.35 -8.67 -11.40
CA LYS A 3 13.30 -8.28 -10.43
C LYS A 3 13.78 -8.72 -9.04
N GLY A 4 13.93 -7.77 -8.13
CA GLY A 4 14.32 -8.03 -6.75
C GLY A 4 13.25 -8.88 -6.09
N PHE A 5 13.65 -10.07 -5.67
CA PHE A 5 12.85 -10.91 -4.79
C PHE A 5 13.56 -10.94 -3.45
N GLU A 6 12.84 -10.60 -2.38
CA GLU A 6 13.27 -10.78 -0.99
C GLU A 6 12.72 -12.10 -0.46
N VAL A 7 13.43 -12.75 0.44
CA VAL A 7 12.92 -13.96 1.10
C VAL A 7 12.22 -13.52 2.39
N CYS A 8 10.96 -13.92 2.58
CA CYS A 8 10.27 -13.71 3.84
C CYS A 8 10.95 -14.52 4.95
N GLY A 9 11.52 -13.84 5.95
CA GLY A 9 12.25 -14.49 7.05
C GLY A 9 11.41 -15.44 7.91
N ALA A 10 10.08 -15.39 7.83
CA ALA A 10 9.18 -16.25 8.60
C ALA A 10 8.74 -17.53 7.85
N CYS A 11 8.65 -17.50 6.52
CA CYS A 11 8.11 -18.62 5.74
C CYS A 11 8.99 -19.07 4.56
N GLY A 12 10.15 -18.43 4.35
CA GLY A 12 11.12 -18.81 3.32
C GLY A 12 10.68 -18.56 1.88
N ARG A 13 9.50 -17.97 1.66
CA ARG A 13 8.97 -17.70 0.31
C ARG A 13 9.62 -16.45 -0.28
N SER A 14 9.88 -16.49 -1.59
CA SER A 14 10.24 -15.31 -2.37
C SER A 14 9.05 -14.35 -2.43
N VAL A 15 9.28 -13.12 -2.03
CA VAL A 15 8.33 -12.01 -2.06
C VAL A 15 8.91 -10.92 -2.94
N VAL A 16 8.06 -10.25 -3.72
CA VAL A 16 8.50 -9.13 -4.55
C VAL A 16 9.02 -8.01 -3.63
N THR A 17 10.21 -7.50 -3.91
CA THR A 17 10.79 -6.34 -3.20
C THR A 17 9.84 -5.14 -3.32
N ASP A 18 9.64 -4.45 -2.20
CA ASP A 18 8.81 -3.26 -2.14
C ASP A 18 9.59 -2.12 -1.47
N PRO A 19 9.81 -1.00 -2.17
CA PRO A 19 10.56 0.14 -1.62
C PRO A 19 10.00 0.71 -0.31
N VAL A 20 8.74 0.44 0.00
CA VAL A 20 8.10 0.84 1.26
C VAL A 20 8.67 0.08 2.47
N PHE A 21 9.27 -1.10 2.26
CA PHE A 21 9.85 -1.94 3.31
C PHE A 21 11.36 -2.16 3.09
N PRO A 22 12.21 -1.14 3.32
CA PRO A 22 13.65 -1.22 3.02
C PRO A 22 14.39 -2.27 3.85
N ASP A 23 13.91 -2.56 5.07
CA ASP A 23 14.49 -3.56 5.97
C ASP A 23 13.92 -4.97 5.74
N GLY A 24 13.18 -5.16 4.65
CA GLY A 24 12.52 -6.39 4.30
C GLY A 24 11.04 -6.41 4.68
N ARG A 25 10.27 -7.10 3.84
CA ARG A 25 8.82 -7.20 4.01
C ARG A 25 8.42 -8.21 5.09
N THR A 26 7.51 -7.79 5.97
CA THR A 26 6.89 -8.66 6.99
C THR A 26 5.37 -8.67 6.85
N THR A 27 4.70 -9.75 7.30
CA THR A 27 3.23 -9.82 7.33
C THR A 27 2.64 -8.67 8.15
N ARG A 28 3.24 -8.34 9.30
CA ARG A 28 2.82 -7.19 10.12
C ARG A 28 2.95 -5.88 9.34
N GLY A 29 4.07 -5.68 8.64
CA GLY A 29 4.29 -4.52 7.78
C GLY A 29 3.21 -4.38 6.71
N ASN A 30 2.87 -5.46 6.01
CA ASN A 30 1.80 -5.46 5.01
C ASN A 30 0.42 -5.16 5.63
N LEU A 31 0.11 -5.70 6.80
CA LEU A 31 -1.16 -5.43 7.48
C LEU A 31 -1.29 -3.95 7.86
N ILE A 32 -0.24 -3.38 8.46
CA ILE A 32 -0.22 -1.97 8.83
C ILE A 32 -0.29 -1.08 7.58
N ALA A 33 0.52 -1.36 6.56
CA ALA A 33 0.48 -0.60 5.31
C ALA A 33 -0.88 -0.66 4.63
N GLY A 34 -1.52 -1.85 4.61
CA GLY A 34 -2.87 -2.02 4.10
C GLY A 34 -3.88 -1.15 4.84
N GLN A 35 -3.84 -1.15 6.17
CA GLN A 35 -4.70 -0.29 7.00
C GLN A 35 -4.46 1.21 6.77
N ILE A 36 -3.21 1.64 6.61
CA ILE A 36 -2.87 3.03 6.31
C ILE A 36 -3.45 3.43 4.96
N ILE A 37 -3.26 2.61 3.93
CA ILE A 37 -3.77 2.89 2.58
C ILE A 37 -5.31 2.89 2.57
N ASP A 38 -5.94 1.95 3.25
CA ASP A 38 -7.40 1.88 3.41
C ASP A 38 -7.95 3.14 4.08
N ALA A 39 -7.30 3.61 5.14
CA ALA A 39 -7.69 4.85 5.83
C ALA A 39 -7.47 6.10 4.97
N LEU A 40 -6.40 6.17 4.17
CA LEU A 40 -6.20 7.24 3.19
C LEU A 40 -7.29 7.23 2.11
N CYS A 41 -7.67 6.03 1.64
CA CYS A 41 -8.74 5.83 0.68
C CYS A 41 -10.10 6.29 1.23
N ALA A 42 -10.42 5.90 2.46
CA ALA A 42 -11.62 6.33 3.17
C ALA A 42 -11.65 7.85 3.40
N ALA A 43 -10.52 8.46 3.79
CA ALA A 43 -10.41 9.91 3.97
C ALA A 43 -10.58 10.69 2.65
N ALA A 44 -10.26 10.08 1.51
CA ALA A 44 -10.54 10.61 0.18
C ALA A 44 -11.98 10.37 -0.29
N GLY A 45 -12.85 9.79 0.56
CA GLY A 45 -14.25 9.54 0.25
C GLY A 45 -14.49 8.40 -0.74
N ASN A 46 -13.49 7.56 -1.01
CA ASN A 46 -13.67 6.45 -1.94
C ASN A 46 -14.25 5.21 -1.22
N GLN A 47 -14.96 4.36 -1.98
CA GLN A 47 -15.53 3.10 -1.49
C GLN A 47 -14.57 1.92 -1.65
N LEU A 48 -13.31 2.19 -2.03
CA LEU A 48 -12.29 1.17 -2.21
C LEU A 48 -11.86 0.65 -0.84
N ARG A 49 -11.47 -0.62 -0.80
CA ARG A 49 -10.92 -1.25 0.40
C ARG A 49 -9.58 -1.87 0.11
N VAL A 50 -8.64 -1.71 1.03
CA VAL A 50 -7.30 -2.29 0.90
C VAL A 50 -7.02 -3.19 2.08
N ALA A 51 -6.67 -4.44 1.79
CA ALA A 51 -6.29 -5.42 2.81
C ALA A 51 -4.84 -5.86 2.61
N GLY A 52 -4.06 -5.84 3.68
CA GLY A 52 -2.73 -6.45 3.70
C GLY A 52 -2.82 -7.97 3.74
N ARG A 53 -1.89 -8.64 3.06
CA ARG A 53 -1.76 -10.11 3.02
C ARG A 53 -0.30 -10.50 3.29
N PRO A 54 -0.01 -11.76 3.64
CA PRO A 54 1.37 -12.22 3.86
C PRO A 54 2.31 -11.95 2.67
N ASP A 55 1.76 -11.99 1.46
CA ASP A 55 2.48 -11.90 0.18
C ASP A 55 2.25 -10.59 -0.59
N GLY A 56 1.48 -9.65 -0.04
CA GLY A 56 1.19 -8.37 -0.69
C GLY A 56 -0.10 -7.76 -0.18
N PHE A 57 -0.98 -7.40 -1.10
CA PHE A 57 -2.22 -6.68 -0.81
C PHE A 57 -3.36 -7.16 -1.70
N THR A 58 -4.58 -6.85 -1.31
CA THR A 58 -5.75 -6.94 -2.17
C THR A 58 -6.50 -5.62 -2.16
N VAL A 59 -6.86 -5.13 -3.35
CA VAL A 59 -7.75 -3.99 -3.53
C VAL A 59 -9.14 -4.48 -3.90
N SER A 60 -10.12 -4.16 -3.09
CA SER A 60 -11.53 -4.50 -3.30
C SER A 60 -12.31 -3.25 -3.67
N MET A 61 -13.22 -3.39 -4.65
CA MET A 61 -14.04 -2.28 -5.14
C MET A 61 -15.49 -2.76 -5.28
N PRO A 62 -16.49 -1.89 -5.03
CA PRO A 62 -17.89 -2.26 -5.23
C PRO A 62 -18.15 -2.78 -6.64
N GLY A 63 -18.81 -3.94 -6.74
CA GLY A 63 -19.20 -4.54 -8.02
C GLY A 63 -18.06 -5.08 -8.89
N ARG A 64 -16.83 -5.18 -8.37
CA ARG A 64 -15.68 -5.73 -9.11
C ARG A 64 -15.02 -6.87 -8.34
N GLN A 65 -14.35 -7.76 -9.07
CA GLN A 65 -13.51 -8.76 -8.44
C GLN A 65 -12.33 -8.10 -7.70
N PRO A 66 -11.96 -8.60 -6.51
CA PRO A 66 -10.79 -8.12 -5.80
C PRO A 66 -9.52 -8.31 -6.63
N VAL A 67 -8.67 -7.28 -6.66
CA VAL A 67 -7.42 -7.27 -7.43
C VAL A 67 -6.25 -7.56 -6.48
N PRO A 68 -5.50 -8.66 -6.66
CA PRO A 68 -4.28 -8.88 -5.91
C PRO A 68 -3.19 -7.91 -6.38
N CYS A 69 -2.44 -7.35 -5.44
CA CYS A 69 -1.36 -6.41 -5.69
C CYS A 69 -0.10 -6.89 -4.98
N ALA A 70 1.01 -6.98 -5.71
CA ALA A 70 2.26 -7.48 -5.15
C ALA A 70 2.99 -6.40 -4.35
N THR A 71 2.83 -5.11 -4.69
CA THR A 71 3.52 -3.98 -4.05
C THR A 71 2.57 -2.82 -3.71
N VAL A 72 3.01 -1.90 -2.85
CA VAL A 72 2.29 -0.66 -2.58
C VAL A 72 2.13 0.19 -3.84
N ALA A 73 3.10 0.15 -4.77
CA ALA A 73 2.98 0.82 -6.07
C ALA A 73 1.86 0.22 -6.93
N ASP A 74 1.70 -1.10 -6.93
CA ASP A 74 0.59 -1.78 -7.64
C ASP A 74 -0.77 -1.42 -7.02
N VAL A 75 -0.82 -1.31 -5.69
CA VAL A 75 -2.03 -0.87 -4.96
C VAL A 75 -2.41 0.53 -5.41
N TRP A 76 -1.48 1.49 -5.37
CA TRP A 76 -1.79 2.87 -5.78
C TRP A 76 -2.11 2.97 -7.26
N SER A 77 -1.47 2.19 -8.12
CA SER A 77 -1.83 2.13 -9.54
C SER A 77 -3.26 1.65 -9.73
N THR A 78 -3.68 0.63 -8.99
CA THR A 78 -5.06 0.11 -9.03
C THR A 78 -6.06 1.13 -8.49
N VAL A 79 -5.78 1.72 -7.32
CA VAL A 79 -6.62 2.74 -6.68
C VAL A 79 -6.78 3.96 -7.58
N LEU A 80 -5.70 4.49 -8.16
CA LEU A 80 -5.76 5.67 -9.02
C LEU A 80 -6.36 5.38 -10.40
N ALA A 81 -6.34 4.13 -10.88
CA ALA A 81 -7.08 3.74 -12.07
C ALA A 81 -8.59 3.75 -11.81
N ALA A 82 -9.02 3.27 -10.64
CA ALA A 82 -10.43 3.21 -10.25
C ALA A 82 -10.98 4.55 -9.76
N ALA A 83 -10.16 5.37 -9.10
CA ALA A 83 -10.52 6.66 -8.52
C ALA A 83 -9.40 7.69 -8.72
N PRO A 84 -9.28 8.30 -9.91
CA PRO A 84 -8.21 9.25 -10.25
C PRO A 84 -8.16 10.48 -9.33
N ALA A 85 -9.32 10.91 -8.82
CA ALA A 85 -9.46 12.07 -7.94
C ALA A 85 -9.05 11.81 -6.47
N THR A 86 -8.65 10.58 -6.11
CA THR A 86 -8.19 10.26 -4.76
C THR A 86 -7.12 11.27 -4.32
N THR A 87 -7.15 11.81 -3.12
CA THR A 87 -6.07 12.67 -2.62
C THR A 87 -5.14 11.85 -1.74
N VAL A 88 -3.82 11.96 -1.95
CA VAL A 88 -2.85 11.22 -1.15
C VAL A 88 -2.08 12.19 -0.27
N ALA A 89 -2.76 12.64 0.77
CA ALA A 89 -2.17 13.45 1.83
C ALA A 89 -2.65 12.88 3.18
N PRO A 90 -1.74 12.59 4.12
CA PRO A 90 -2.14 12.13 5.44
C PRO A 90 -2.86 13.28 6.17
N THR A 91 -4.05 13.01 6.71
CA THR A 91 -4.74 13.94 7.61
C THR A 91 -4.00 14.00 8.95
N ALA A 92 -4.20 15.06 9.72
CA ALA A 92 -3.64 15.16 11.08
C ALA A 92 -4.07 13.98 11.97
N GLU A 93 -5.30 13.50 11.81
CA GLU A 93 -5.83 12.34 12.51
C GLU A 93 -5.10 11.04 12.13
N LEU A 94 -4.90 10.80 10.83
CA LEU A 94 -4.17 9.62 10.35
C LEU A 94 -2.70 9.66 10.79
N ALA A 95 -2.07 10.83 10.73
CA ALA A 95 -0.72 11.04 11.24
C ALA A 95 -0.64 10.77 12.75
N ALA A 96 -1.64 11.20 13.54
CA ALA A 96 -1.72 10.94 14.98
C ALA A 96 -1.91 9.45 15.32
N ARG A 97 -2.71 8.74 14.52
CA ARG A 97 -2.99 7.31 14.69
C ARG A 97 -1.78 6.43 14.42
N TYR A 98 -0.98 6.77 13.42
CA TYR A 98 0.20 6.02 12.99
C TYR A 98 1.52 6.72 13.33
N ARG A 99 1.59 7.41 14.47
CA ARG A 99 2.79 8.16 14.89
C ARG A 99 4.02 7.26 15.01
N THR A 100 3.83 6.06 15.55
CA THR A 100 4.89 5.05 15.71
C THR A 100 5.38 4.51 14.35
N GLU A 101 4.53 4.57 13.33
CA GLU A 101 4.83 4.14 11.95
C GLU A 101 4.97 5.32 10.98
N SER A 102 5.32 6.51 11.47
CA SER A 102 5.44 7.74 10.66
C SER A 102 6.34 7.58 9.44
N ARG A 103 7.43 6.81 9.54
CA ARG A 103 8.30 6.47 8.41
C ARG A 103 7.56 5.68 7.33
N LEU A 104 6.75 4.70 7.73
CA LEU A 104 5.94 3.89 6.82
C LEU A 104 4.87 4.74 6.13
N VAL A 105 4.19 5.61 6.89
CA VAL A 105 3.23 6.58 6.32
C VAL A 105 3.90 7.46 5.27
N GLY A 106 5.07 8.03 5.57
CA GLY A 106 5.82 8.86 4.63
C GLY A 106 6.23 8.10 3.36
N ALA A 107 6.69 6.86 3.49
CA ALA A 107 7.05 6.01 2.36
C ALA A 107 5.82 5.68 1.47
N ILE A 108 4.69 5.31 2.07
CA ILE A 108 3.44 5.03 1.34
C ILE A 108 2.98 6.25 0.54
N VAL A 109 2.99 7.43 1.17
CA VAL A 109 2.59 8.69 0.52
C VAL A 109 3.57 9.05 -0.61
N THR A 110 4.87 8.88 -0.39
CA THR A 110 5.91 9.11 -1.41
C THR A 110 5.73 8.21 -2.63
N VAL A 111 5.44 6.92 -2.41
CA VAL A 111 5.16 6.00 -3.53
C VAL A 111 3.90 6.42 -4.27
N ALA A 112 2.86 6.83 -3.56
CA ALA A 112 1.61 7.25 -4.19
C ALA A 112 1.77 8.50 -5.06
N THR A 113 2.53 9.50 -4.59
CA THR A 113 2.81 10.72 -5.36
C THR A 113 3.67 10.41 -6.58
N ALA A 114 4.66 9.52 -6.46
CA ALA A 114 5.47 9.05 -7.58
C ALA A 114 4.62 8.31 -8.64
N VAL A 115 3.73 7.39 -8.23
CA VAL A 115 2.82 6.68 -9.14
C VAL A 115 1.89 7.65 -9.86
N ARG A 116 1.42 8.71 -9.17
CA ARG A 116 0.60 9.75 -9.78
C ARG A 116 1.35 10.57 -10.83
N GLY A 117 2.58 10.98 -10.54
CA GLY A 117 3.39 11.80 -11.45
C GLY A 117 3.82 11.06 -12.72
N ASN A 118 3.82 9.73 -12.70
CA ASN A 118 4.17 8.89 -13.85
C ASN A 118 2.97 8.53 -14.77
N ARG A 119 1.80 9.15 -14.55
CA ARG A 119 0.62 9.02 -15.41
C ARG A 119 0.38 10.27 -16.22
#